data_AF-A0A9P0A7A3-F1
#
_entry.id   AF-A0A9P0A7A3-F1
#
_cell.length_a   1.000
_cell.length_b   1.000
_cell.length_c   1.000
_cell.angle_alpha   90.00
_cell.angle_beta   90.00
_cell.angle_gamma   90.00
#
_symmetry.space_group_name_H-M   'P 1'
#
loop_
_entity.id
_entity.type
_entity.pdbx_description
1 polymer ?
#
loop_
_entity_poly.entity_id
_entity_poly.type
_entity_poly.pdbx_seq_one_letter_code
_entity_poly.pdbx_strand_id
1 'polypeptide(L)'
;MADEDVIRRRLLIDGDGTGDDRRLNVLLKSFMKWCDQPDTSVENNEKMKNRLLSLMLLCEHTFKKSRLVAEMSTRELENYEHISKEIEQKIEETKKEMEKTKKDLESGKLIRKNRMEYDILAEIIKQHPDRLETTEKLKQIEKELISLKETEATVDKRIEMRRKQFHVMISSIHQLEAILKADKDNILDNSYDAFDDDDLDLLDKKSDSEMIVE
;
A
#
# COMPACT_ATOMS: atom_id res chain seq x y z
N MET A 1 -18.63 -45.01 -20.44
CA MET A 1 -19.47 -46.21 -20.19
C MET A 1 -19.07 -47.36 -21.11
N ALA A 2 -19.09 -47.22 -22.45
CA ALA A 2 -18.69 -48.30 -23.36
C ALA A 2 -17.24 -48.83 -23.13
N ASP A 3 -16.27 -47.93 -22.92
CA ASP A 3 -14.87 -48.34 -22.70
C ASP A 3 -14.64 -49.02 -21.35
N GLU A 4 -15.30 -48.55 -20.27
CA GLU A 4 -15.26 -49.24 -18.97
C GLU A 4 -15.85 -50.64 -19.04
N ASP A 5 -16.93 -50.83 -19.79
CA ASP A 5 -17.58 -52.14 -19.97
C ASP A 5 -16.71 -53.09 -20.80
N VAL A 6 -15.99 -52.58 -21.79
CA VAL A 6 -15.02 -53.34 -22.58
C VAL A 6 -13.81 -53.74 -21.72
N ILE A 7 -13.31 -52.83 -20.88
CA ILE A 7 -12.20 -53.09 -19.96
C ILE A 7 -12.62 -54.14 -18.91
N ARG A 8 -13.81 -54.02 -18.31
CA ARG A 8 -14.34 -55.04 -17.36
C ARG A 8 -14.48 -56.41 -18.00
N ARG A 9 -15.04 -56.50 -19.22
CA ARG A 9 -15.16 -57.78 -19.94
C ARG A 9 -13.80 -58.38 -20.28
N ARG A 10 -12.81 -57.55 -20.65
CA ARG A 10 -11.47 -58.02 -20.96
C ARG A 10 -10.71 -58.47 -19.71
N LEU A 11 -10.87 -57.78 -18.57
CA LEU A 11 -10.35 -58.22 -17.28
C LEU A 11 -10.94 -59.57 -16.84
N LEU A 12 -12.23 -59.80 -17.08
CA LEU A 12 -12.91 -61.07 -16.79
C LEU A 12 -12.42 -62.23 -17.69
N ILE A 13 -12.01 -61.93 -18.92
CA ILE A 13 -11.52 -62.92 -19.90
C ILE A 13 -10.04 -63.27 -19.66
N ASP A 14 -9.19 -62.28 -19.38
CA ASP A 14 -7.73 -62.45 -19.16
C ASP A 14 -7.34 -62.66 -17.68
N GLY A 15 -8.28 -62.56 -16.74
CA GLY A 15 -8.03 -62.56 -15.29
C GLY A 15 -8.15 -63.91 -14.57
N ASP A 16 -7.74 -65.04 -15.17
CA ASP A 16 -7.72 -66.40 -14.54
C ASP A 16 -9.04 -67.23 -14.63
N GLY A 17 -10.15 -66.67 -15.14
CA GLY A 17 -11.49 -67.32 -15.09
C GLY A 17 -11.81 -68.39 -16.15
N THR A 18 -11.10 -68.42 -17.29
CA THR A 18 -11.34 -69.41 -18.38
C THR A 18 -10.35 -70.59 -18.35
N GLY A 19 -9.28 -70.48 -17.55
CA GLY A 19 -8.26 -71.51 -17.40
C GLY A 19 -8.64 -72.60 -16.40
N ASP A 20 -9.27 -72.21 -15.28
CA ASP A 20 -9.56 -73.12 -14.18
C ASP A 20 -10.71 -74.08 -14.49
N ASP A 21 -11.80 -73.60 -15.10
CA ASP A 21 -12.89 -74.47 -15.58
C ASP A 21 -12.37 -75.48 -16.61
N ARG A 22 -11.48 -75.05 -17.53
CA ARG A 22 -10.83 -75.95 -18.47
C ARG A 22 -9.95 -77.00 -17.77
N ARG A 23 -9.20 -76.61 -16.73
CA ARG A 23 -8.34 -77.52 -15.95
C ARG A 23 -9.16 -78.55 -15.17
N LEU A 24 -10.24 -78.11 -14.52
CA LEU A 24 -11.17 -78.99 -13.80
C LEU A 24 -11.86 -79.96 -14.77
N ASN A 25 -12.28 -79.49 -15.95
CA ASN A 25 -12.83 -80.35 -17.00
C ASN A 25 -11.81 -81.39 -17.51
N VAL A 26 -10.53 -81.01 -17.65
CA VAL A 26 -9.46 -81.94 -18.05
C VAL A 26 -9.19 -82.97 -16.95
N LEU A 27 -9.18 -82.57 -15.68
CA LEU A 27 -9.05 -83.47 -14.54
C LEU A 27 -10.21 -84.48 -14.50
N LEU A 28 -11.45 -83.99 -14.63
CA LEU A 28 -12.66 -84.81 -14.63
C LEU A 28 -12.66 -85.82 -15.79
N LYS A 29 -12.35 -85.38 -17.02
CA LYS A 29 -12.25 -86.28 -18.19
C LYS A 29 -11.12 -87.30 -18.03
N SER A 30 -9.99 -86.90 -17.46
CA SER A 30 -8.86 -87.81 -17.19
C SER A 30 -9.22 -88.85 -16.12
N PHE A 31 -10.01 -88.46 -15.12
CA PHE A 31 -10.51 -89.34 -14.08
C PHE A 31 -11.55 -90.34 -14.62
N MET A 32 -12.57 -89.87 -15.33
CA MET A 32 -13.55 -90.78 -15.96
C MET A 32 -12.86 -91.77 -16.91
N LYS A 33 -11.91 -91.30 -17.73
CA LYS A 33 -11.12 -92.17 -18.60
C LYS A 33 -10.33 -93.22 -17.82
N TRP A 34 -9.79 -92.89 -16.65
CA TRP A 34 -9.06 -93.84 -15.80
C TRP A 34 -10.00 -94.89 -15.17
N CYS A 35 -11.23 -94.51 -14.82
CA CYS A 35 -12.25 -95.42 -14.30
C CYS A 35 -12.80 -96.39 -15.36
N ASP A 36 -12.92 -95.94 -16.61
CA ASP A 36 -13.53 -96.70 -17.72
C ASP A 36 -12.54 -97.63 -18.47
N GLN A 37 -11.29 -97.79 -18.02
CA GLN A 37 -10.32 -98.69 -18.68
C GLN A 37 -10.31 -100.09 -18.02
N PRO A 38 -11.00 -101.11 -18.57
CA PRO A 38 -10.75 -102.50 -18.20
C PRO A 38 -9.40 -102.94 -18.79
N ASP A 39 -8.52 -103.52 -17.97
CA ASP A 39 -7.22 -104.10 -18.36
C ASP A 39 -6.14 -103.12 -18.89
N THR A 40 -5.65 -102.24 -18.01
CA THR A 40 -4.38 -101.54 -18.24
C THR A 40 -3.24 -102.22 -17.48
N SER A 41 -2.08 -102.41 -18.13
CA SER A 41 -0.84 -102.86 -17.47
C SER A 41 -0.58 -102.07 -16.18
N VAL A 42 -0.09 -102.72 -15.13
CA VAL A 42 0.18 -102.13 -13.80
C VAL A 42 0.99 -100.83 -13.94
N GLU A 43 1.99 -100.82 -14.82
CA GLU A 43 2.85 -99.66 -15.10
C GLU A 43 2.07 -98.46 -15.71
N ASN A 44 1.10 -98.74 -16.58
CA ASN A 44 0.28 -97.70 -17.20
C ASN A 44 -0.74 -97.12 -16.21
N ASN A 45 -1.25 -97.95 -15.29
CA ASN A 45 -2.14 -97.49 -14.23
C ASN A 45 -1.40 -96.53 -13.27
N GLU A 46 -0.18 -96.87 -12.86
CA GLU A 46 0.66 -95.99 -12.03
C GLU A 46 1.00 -94.67 -12.71
N LYS A 47 1.35 -94.69 -14.01
CA LYS A 47 1.57 -93.45 -14.79
C LYS A 47 0.33 -92.57 -14.85
N MET A 48 -0.85 -93.16 -15.04
CA MET A 48 -2.11 -92.42 -15.09
C MET A 48 -2.47 -91.83 -13.71
N LYS A 49 -2.29 -92.59 -12.62
CA LYS A 49 -2.47 -92.13 -11.24
C LYS A 49 -1.55 -90.95 -10.93
N ASN A 50 -0.26 -91.04 -11.27
CA ASN A 50 0.70 -89.96 -11.04
C ASN A 50 0.33 -88.68 -11.81
N ARG A 51 -0.12 -88.83 -13.07
CA ARG A 51 -0.63 -87.72 -13.89
C ARG A 51 -1.86 -87.06 -13.25
N LEU A 52 -2.79 -87.86 -12.73
CA LEU A 52 -4.01 -87.38 -12.08
C LEU A 52 -3.68 -86.61 -10.79
N LEU A 53 -2.73 -87.12 -10.01
CA LEU A 53 -2.22 -86.46 -8.81
C LEU A 53 -1.52 -85.14 -9.14
N SER A 54 -0.71 -85.08 -10.21
CA SER A 54 -0.12 -83.82 -10.69
C SER A 54 -1.17 -82.79 -11.14
N LEU A 55 -2.23 -83.22 -11.82
CA LEU A 55 -3.33 -82.34 -12.21
C LEU A 55 -4.11 -81.82 -11.00
N MET A 56 -4.33 -82.64 -9.98
CA MET A 56 -4.97 -82.25 -8.72
C MET A 56 -4.15 -81.20 -7.98
N LEU A 57 -2.83 -81.41 -7.86
CA LEU A 57 -1.92 -80.44 -7.23
C LEU A 57 -1.89 -79.10 -7.96
N LEU A 58 -1.96 -79.11 -9.30
CA LEU A 58 -2.02 -77.87 -10.09
C LEU A 58 -3.32 -77.08 -9.85
N CYS A 59 -4.45 -77.78 -9.75
CA CYS A 59 -5.75 -77.16 -9.42
C CYS A 59 -5.72 -76.57 -8.01
N GLU A 60 -5.20 -77.30 -7.03
CA GLU A 60 -5.06 -76.83 -5.65
C GLU A 60 -4.15 -75.60 -5.56
N HIS A 61 -3.01 -75.60 -6.27
CA HIS A 61 -2.11 -74.46 -6.31
C HIS A 61 -2.78 -73.22 -6.89
N THR A 62 -3.52 -73.36 -7.99
CA THR A 62 -4.18 -72.23 -8.63
C THR A 62 -5.29 -71.67 -7.75
N PHE A 63 -6.07 -72.54 -7.10
CA PHE A 63 -7.08 -72.11 -6.12
C PHE A 63 -6.46 -71.30 -4.97
N LYS A 64 -5.35 -71.80 -4.39
CA LYS A 64 -4.62 -71.09 -3.32
C LYS A 64 -4.08 -69.74 -3.80
N LYS A 65 -3.53 -69.68 -5.02
CA LYS A 65 -3.06 -68.44 -5.64
C LYS A 65 -4.21 -67.43 -5.81
N SER A 66 -5.33 -67.86 -6.38
CA SER A 66 -6.51 -67.01 -6.59
C SER A 66 -7.03 -66.42 -5.27
N ARG A 67 -7.10 -67.24 -4.21
CA ARG A 67 -7.48 -66.76 -2.87
C ARG A 67 -6.52 -65.71 -2.33
N LEU A 68 -5.20 -65.92 -2.46
CA LEU A 68 -4.20 -64.98 -1.99
C LEU A 68 -4.22 -63.66 -2.79
N VAL A 69 -4.49 -63.73 -4.10
CA VAL A 69 -4.70 -62.55 -4.95
C VAL A 69 -5.96 -61.79 -4.54
N ALA A 70 -7.05 -62.48 -4.18
CA ALA A 70 -8.25 -61.84 -3.67
C ALA A 70 -7.99 -61.10 -2.35
N GLU A 71 -7.31 -61.75 -1.39
CA GLU A 71 -6.91 -61.13 -0.10
C GLU A 71 -5.94 -59.96 -0.29
N MET A 72 -5.00 -60.06 -1.23
CA MET A 72 -4.13 -58.95 -1.61
C MET A 72 -4.95 -57.79 -2.18
N SER A 73 -5.88 -58.08 -3.10
CA SER A 73 -6.69 -57.06 -3.77
C SER A 73 -7.57 -56.29 -2.79
N THR A 74 -8.14 -56.96 -1.78
CA THR A 74 -8.90 -56.29 -0.71
C THR A 74 -8.01 -55.36 0.10
N ARG A 75 -6.79 -55.79 0.45
CA ARG A 75 -5.83 -54.96 1.20
C ARG A 75 -5.35 -53.75 0.39
N GLU A 76 -5.09 -53.93 -0.90
CA GLU A 76 -4.72 -52.82 -1.79
C GLU A 76 -5.86 -51.80 -1.90
N LEU A 77 -7.12 -52.26 -1.96
CA LEU A 77 -8.28 -51.37 -2.02
C LEU A 77 -8.40 -50.50 -0.75
N GLU A 78 -8.21 -51.09 0.43
CA GLU A 78 -8.16 -50.36 1.70
C GLU A 78 -7.01 -49.33 1.72
N ASN A 79 -5.84 -49.71 1.22
CA ASN A 79 -4.69 -48.81 1.13
C ASN A 79 -4.95 -47.64 0.16
N TYR A 80 -5.56 -47.89 -0.99
CA TYR A 80 -5.95 -46.83 -1.92
C TYR A 80 -7.00 -45.88 -1.32
N GLU A 81 -7.95 -46.40 -0.53
CA GLU A 81 -8.91 -45.55 0.19
C GLU A 81 -8.20 -44.65 1.20
N HIS A 82 -7.22 -45.19 1.95
CA HIS A 82 -6.41 -44.42 2.89
C HIS A 82 -5.61 -43.32 2.18
N ILE A 83 -4.90 -43.67 1.11
CA ILE A 83 -4.11 -42.71 0.32
C ILE A 83 -5.03 -41.63 -0.28
N SER A 84 -6.22 -41.98 -0.75
CA SER A 84 -7.20 -41.01 -1.25
C SER A 84 -7.58 -39.99 -0.17
N LYS A 85 -7.87 -40.45 1.05
CA LYS A 85 -8.19 -39.57 2.19
C LYS A 85 -7.03 -38.67 2.57
N GLU A 86 -5.80 -39.18 2.57
CA GLU A 86 -4.61 -38.37 2.83
C GLU A 86 -4.41 -37.27 1.78
N ILE A 87 -4.61 -37.61 0.50
CA ILE A 87 -4.50 -36.64 -0.59
C ILE A 87 -5.57 -35.55 -0.45
N GLU A 88 -6.81 -35.92 -0.13
CA GLU A 88 -7.89 -34.95 0.12
C GLU A 88 -7.56 -34.00 1.28
N GLN A 89 -7.02 -34.52 2.38
CA GLN A 89 -6.57 -33.70 3.51
C GLN A 89 -5.46 -32.73 3.11
N LYS A 90 -4.42 -33.22 2.41
CA LYS A 90 -3.32 -32.38 1.92
C LYS A 90 -3.80 -31.30 0.95
N ILE A 91 -4.77 -31.61 0.10
CA ILE A 91 -5.38 -30.63 -0.82
C ILE A 91 -6.08 -29.53 -0.01
N GLU A 92 -6.84 -29.90 1.03
CA GLU A 92 -7.55 -28.95 1.87
C GLU A 92 -6.59 -28.07 2.69
N GLU A 93 -5.51 -28.65 3.22
CA GLU A 93 -4.44 -27.90 3.89
C GLU A 93 -3.77 -26.90 2.93
N THR A 94 -3.40 -27.36 1.74
CA THR A 94 -2.78 -26.50 0.72
C THR A 94 -3.71 -25.35 0.32
N LYS A 95 -5.02 -25.60 0.17
CA LYS A 95 -6.00 -24.54 -0.10
C LYS A 95 -6.04 -23.49 1.00
N LYS A 96 -6.00 -23.91 2.28
CA LYS A 96 -5.96 -22.98 3.42
C LYS A 96 -4.68 -22.16 3.43
N GLU A 97 -3.54 -22.78 3.14
CA GLU A 97 -2.26 -22.08 3.01
C GLU A 97 -2.29 -21.06 1.87
N MET A 98 -2.83 -21.42 0.71
CA MET A 98 -3.01 -20.50 -0.41
C MET A 98 -3.88 -19.28 -0.04
N GLU A 99 -4.97 -19.50 0.71
CA GLU A 99 -5.83 -18.40 1.16
C GLU A 99 -5.09 -17.47 2.13
N LYS A 100 -4.29 -18.03 3.04
CA LYS A 100 -3.43 -17.27 3.94
C LYS A 100 -2.41 -16.44 3.16
N THR A 101 -1.66 -17.07 2.25
CA THR A 101 -0.65 -16.37 1.43
C THR A 101 -1.30 -15.29 0.56
N LYS A 102 -2.54 -15.47 0.09
CA LYS A 102 -3.27 -14.43 -0.64
C LYS A 102 -3.56 -13.21 0.25
N LYS A 103 -4.01 -13.42 1.49
CA LYS A 103 -4.22 -12.32 2.46
C LYS A 103 -2.92 -11.61 2.81
N ASP A 104 -1.83 -12.36 2.98
CA ASP A 104 -0.50 -11.81 3.23
C ASP A 104 0.01 -10.97 2.03
N LEU A 105 -0.29 -11.41 0.81
CA LEU A 105 0.04 -10.64 -0.40
C LEU A 105 -0.76 -9.34 -0.50
N GLU A 106 -2.05 -9.37 -0.16
CA GLU A 106 -2.91 -8.18 -0.15
C GLU A 106 -2.44 -7.16 0.90
N SER A 107 -2.11 -7.61 2.11
CA SER A 107 -1.55 -6.73 3.15
C SER A 107 -0.17 -6.18 2.75
N GLY A 108 0.69 -7.01 2.15
CA GLY A 108 1.99 -6.58 1.62
C GLY A 108 1.86 -5.52 0.52
N LYS A 109 0.88 -5.64 -0.37
CA LYS A 109 0.57 -4.62 -1.39
C LYS A 109 0.10 -3.31 -0.77
N LEU A 110 -0.73 -3.36 0.27
CA LEU A 110 -1.18 -2.18 1.00
C LEU A 110 0.00 -1.45 1.64
N ILE A 111 0.87 -2.18 2.35
CA ILE A 111 2.07 -1.60 2.98
C ILE A 111 2.97 -0.95 1.92
N ARG A 112 3.17 -1.61 0.77
CA ARG A 112 3.94 -1.04 -0.33
C ARG A 112 3.32 0.25 -0.86
N LYS A 113 2.00 0.29 -1.04
CA LYS A 113 1.27 1.49 -1.49
C LYS A 113 1.45 2.64 -0.49
N ASN A 114 1.20 2.39 0.79
CA ASN A 114 1.37 3.39 1.84
C ASN A 114 2.81 3.91 1.89
N ARG A 115 3.81 3.03 1.74
CA ARG A 115 5.22 3.42 1.69
C ARG A 115 5.53 4.34 0.51
N MET A 116 5.01 4.03 -0.68
CA MET A 116 5.17 4.90 -1.85
C MET A 116 4.50 6.27 -1.64
N GLU A 117 3.32 6.32 -1.02
CA GLU A 117 2.65 7.58 -0.67
C GLU A 117 3.48 8.40 0.34
N TYR A 118 4.08 7.75 1.34
CA TYR A 118 4.99 8.41 2.27
C TYR A 118 6.26 8.92 1.58
N ASP A 119 6.84 8.15 0.67
CA ASP A 119 8.03 8.56 -0.08
C ASP A 119 7.73 9.80 -0.95
N ILE A 120 6.59 9.82 -1.64
CA ILE A 120 6.12 10.98 -2.42
C ILE A 120 5.91 12.20 -1.51
N LEU A 121 5.22 12.02 -0.38
CA LEU A 121 4.97 13.12 0.55
C LEU A 121 6.28 13.66 1.15
N ALA A 122 7.23 12.78 1.47
CA ALA A 122 8.55 13.17 1.95
C ALA A 122 9.34 13.95 0.89
N GLU A 123 9.21 13.59 -0.39
CA GLU A 123 9.81 14.34 -1.49
C GLU A 123 9.22 15.75 -1.64
N ILE A 124 7.90 15.89 -1.51
CA ILE A 124 7.23 17.20 -1.47
C ILE A 124 7.71 18.02 -0.26
N ILE A 125 7.78 17.41 0.94
CA ILE A 125 8.24 18.10 2.16
C ILE A 125 9.68 18.59 2.01
N LYS A 126 10.57 17.82 1.37
CA LYS A 126 11.96 18.21 1.11
C LYS A 126 12.11 19.44 0.20
N GLN A 127 11.11 19.77 -0.62
CA GLN A 127 11.13 20.99 -1.44
C GLN A 127 10.96 22.26 -0.59
N HIS A 128 10.38 22.13 0.60
CA HIS A 128 10.21 23.23 1.54
C HIS A 128 11.45 23.41 2.43
N PRO A 129 11.78 24.64 2.85
CA PRO A 129 12.93 24.90 3.71
C PRO A 129 12.74 24.24 5.08
N ASP A 130 13.87 23.98 5.75
CA ASP A 130 13.84 23.36 7.06
C ASP A 130 13.06 24.22 8.07
N ARG A 131 12.29 23.54 8.92
CA ARG A 131 11.41 24.19 9.87
C ARG A 131 12.21 24.95 10.91
N LEU A 132 13.33 24.41 11.38
CA LEU A 132 14.15 25.06 12.40
C LEU A 132 14.72 26.37 11.86
N GLU A 133 15.37 26.32 10.69
CA GLU A 133 15.91 27.53 10.05
C GLU A 133 14.84 28.60 9.80
N THR A 134 13.65 28.20 9.35
CA THR A 134 12.54 29.13 9.08
C THR A 134 12.04 29.77 10.38
N THR A 135 11.97 29.01 11.48
CA THR A 135 11.58 29.56 12.79
C THR A 135 12.63 30.50 13.38
N GLU A 136 13.92 30.25 13.16
CA GLU A 136 14.98 31.15 13.60
C GLU A 136 14.95 32.47 12.81
N LYS A 137 14.80 32.40 11.48
CA LYS A 137 14.61 33.60 10.64
C LYS A 137 13.38 34.40 11.06
N LEU A 138 12.26 33.74 11.35
CA LEU A 138 11.07 34.41 11.88
C LEU A 138 11.34 35.15 13.18
N LYS A 139 11.98 34.50 14.16
CA LYS A 139 12.35 35.14 15.44
C LYS A 139 13.29 36.34 15.24
N GLN A 140 14.20 36.25 14.29
CA GLN A 140 15.11 37.34 13.98
C GLN A 140 14.36 38.53 13.37
N ILE A 141 13.48 38.28 12.39
CA ILE A 141 12.63 39.31 11.78
C ILE A 141 11.69 39.93 12.81
N GLU A 142 11.12 39.14 13.73
CA GLU A 142 10.29 39.66 14.82
C GLU A 142 11.06 40.63 15.73
N LYS A 143 12.31 40.29 16.09
CA LYS A 143 13.17 41.19 16.88
C LYS A 143 13.49 42.47 16.13
N GLU A 144 13.79 42.39 14.84
CA GLU A 144 14.04 43.56 13.99
C GLU A 144 12.81 44.43 13.85
N LEU A 145 11.61 43.84 13.73
CA LEU A 145 10.36 44.57 13.67
C LEU A 145 10.08 45.32 14.97
N ILE A 146 10.34 44.69 16.12
CA ILE A 146 10.23 45.33 17.43
C ILE A 146 11.20 46.51 17.54
N SER A 147 12.47 46.32 17.17
CA SER A 147 13.46 47.41 17.25
C SER A 147 13.12 48.56 16.31
N LEU A 148 12.65 48.28 15.10
CA LEU A 148 12.17 49.29 14.15
C LEU A 148 11.00 50.09 14.73
N LYS A 149 10.00 49.43 15.32
CA LYS A 149 8.87 50.11 15.98
C LYS A 149 9.32 50.99 17.15
N GLU A 150 10.30 50.54 17.93
CA GLU A 150 10.88 51.36 18.99
C GLU A 150 11.57 52.60 18.40
N THR A 151 12.36 52.44 17.34
CA THR A 151 13.02 53.58 16.68
C THR A 151 12.02 54.55 16.07
N GLU A 152 10.97 54.08 15.40
CA GLU A 152 9.86 54.87 14.88
C GLU A 152 9.23 55.70 16.02
N ALA A 153 8.85 55.06 17.13
CA ALA A 153 8.29 55.73 18.29
C ALA A 153 9.24 56.78 18.90
N THR A 154 10.57 56.55 18.86
CA THR A 154 11.54 57.55 19.32
C THR A 154 11.65 58.75 18.37
N VAL A 155 11.57 58.52 17.06
CA VAL A 155 11.61 59.57 16.05
C VAL A 155 10.34 60.41 16.11
N ASP A 156 9.18 59.78 16.24
CA ASP A 156 7.90 60.48 16.42
C ASP A 156 7.92 61.38 17.66
N LYS A 157 8.42 60.87 18.80
CA LYS A 157 8.61 61.69 20.01
C LYS A 157 9.55 62.87 19.78
N ARG A 158 10.61 62.71 18.99
CA ARG A 158 11.51 63.81 18.62
C ARG A 158 10.82 64.84 17.74
N ILE A 159 10.04 64.41 16.74
CA ILE A 159 9.27 65.31 15.86
C ILE A 159 8.24 66.09 16.68
N GLU A 160 7.51 65.42 17.57
CA GLU A 160 6.54 66.02 18.50
C GLU A 160 7.21 67.10 19.37
N MET A 161 8.40 66.81 19.92
CA MET A 161 9.17 67.76 20.70
C MET A 161 9.60 68.97 19.85
N ARG A 162 10.10 68.75 18.63
CA ARG A 162 10.47 69.84 17.71
C ARG A 162 9.27 70.70 17.34
N ARG A 163 8.10 70.10 17.05
CA ARG A 163 6.85 70.84 16.81
C ARG A 163 6.49 71.75 17.99
N LYS A 164 6.61 71.25 19.24
CA LYS A 164 6.39 72.06 20.45
C LYS A 164 7.39 73.20 20.56
N GLN A 165 8.68 72.95 20.30
CA GLN A 165 9.72 73.99 20.28
C GLN A 165 9.44 75.07 19.23
N PHE A 166 9.06 74.68 18.01
CA PHE A 166 8.64 75.60 16.95
C PHE A 166 7.42 76.43 17.35
N HIS A 167 6.42 75.81 17.98
CA HIS A 167 5.24 76.52 18.45
C HIS A 167 5.58 77.59 19.51
N VAL A 168 6.48 77.27 20.45
CA VAL A 168 6.98 78.24 21.43
C VAL A 168 7.69 79.39 20.71
N MET A 169 8.60 79.11 19.78
CA MET A 169 9.31 80.13 19.02
C MET A 169 8.36 81.01 18.21
N ILE A 170 7.38 80.43 17.51
CA ILE A 170 6.36 81.17 16.76
C ILE A 170 5.52 82.05 17.70
N SER A 171 5.15 81.54 18.87
CA SER A 171 4.44 82.33 19.89
C SER A 171 5.28 83.51 20.38
N SER A 172 6.58 83.30 20.65
CA SER A 172 7.51 84.37 21.00
C SER A 172 7.70 85.40 19.87
N ILE A 173 7.71 84.97 18.60
CA ILE A 173 7.74 85.88 17.45
C ILE A 173 6.48 86.72 17.41
N HIS A 174 5.29 86.13 17.53
CA HIS A 174 4.03 86.90 17.58
C HIS A 174 3.97 87.85 18.78
N GLN A 175 4.52 87.46 19.94
CA GLN A 175 4.64 88.35 21.10
C GLN A 175 5.59 89.51 20.84
N LEU A 176 6.74 89.28 20.20
CA LEU A 176 7.66 90.34 19.79
C LEU A 176 7.05 91.24 18.72
N GLU A 177 6.29 90.71 17.75
CA GLU A 177 5.52 91.49 16.79
C GLU A 177 4.44 92.34 17.48
N ALA A 178 3.78 91.80 18.50
CA ALA A 178 2.80 92.54 19.30
C ALA A 178 3.46 93.68 20.09
N ILE A 179 4.64 93.46 20.66
CA ILE A 179 5.43 94.50 21.34
C ILE A 179 5.90 95.55 20.33
N LEU A 180 6.42 95.14 19.15
CA LEU A 180 6.83 96.07 18.09
C LEU A 180 5.66 96.89 17.53
N LYS A 181 4.46 96.31 17.45
CA LYS A 181 3.23 97.06 17.12
C LYS A 181 2.87 98.04 18.22
N ALA A 182 2.91 97.63 19.49
CA ALA A 182 2.67 98.51 20.63
C ALA A 182 3.71 99.64 20.74
N ASP A 183 4.97 99.40 20.38
CA ASP A 183 6.02 100.43 20.31
C ASP A 183 5.83 101.38 19.11
N LYS A 184 5.34 100.88 17.96
CA LYS A 184 4.90 101.75 16.85
C LYS A 184 3.71 102.62 17.24
N ASP A 185 2.75 102.07 17.96
CA ASP A 185 1.58 102.79 18.44
C ASP A 185 1.98 103.82 19.52
N ASN A 186 2.98 103.53 20.38
CA ASN A 186 3.55 104.50 21.34
C ASN A 186 4.40 105.61 20.69
N ILE A 187 5.02 105.36 19.53
CA ILE A 187 5.70 106.43 18.76
C ILE A 187 4.67 107.33 18.07
N LEU A 188 3.52 106.79 17.64
CA LEU A 188 2.42 107.56 17.07
C LEU A 188 1.64 108.36 18.13
N ASP A 189 1.66 107.96 19.41
CA ASP A 189 0.95 108.66 20.50
C ASP A 189 1.69 109.92 21.03
N ASN A 190 2.86 110.27 20.46
CA ASN A 190 3.62 111.47 20.82
C ASN A 190 3.80 112.49 19.66
N SER A 191 3.06 112.36 18.56
CA SER A 191 3.04 113.37 17.50
C SER A 191 1.69 113.53 16.79
N TYR A 192 0.60 113.63 17.54
CA TYR A 192 -0.64 114.18 16.98
C TYR A 192 -0.75 115.67 17.28
N ASP A 193 -0.14 116.47 16.41
CA ASP A 193 -0.75 117.74 16.02
C ASP A 193 -0.60 117.93 14.50
N ALA A 194 -1.77 117.92 13.86
CA ALA A 194 -2.11 118.71 12.67
C ALA A 194 -1.87 118.15 11.23
N PHE A 195 -3.03 117.93 10.58
CA PHE A 195 -3.42 118.18 9.18
C PHE A 195 -3.46 117.05 8.13
N ASP A 196 -4.70 116.66 7.83
CA ASP A 196 -5.43 116.58 6.54
C ASP A 196 -4.76 116.01 5.28
N ASP A 197 -5.43 114.97 4.76
CA ASP A 197 -5.88 114.71 3.38
C ASP A 197 -5.26 115.57 2.25
N ASP A 198 -4.64 114.91 1.26
CA ASP A 198 -5.33 114.61 0.00
C ASP A 198 -4.43 113.92 -1.05
N ASP A 199 -5.11 113.13 -1.88
CA ASP A 199 -4.79 112.61 -3.21
C ASP A 199 -3.70 111.52 -3.41
N LEU A 200 -4.05 110.26 -3.69
CA LEU A 200 -4.75 109.66 -4.85
C LEU A 200 -3.79 109.27 -6.00
N ASP A 201 -3.80 107.96 -6.28
CA ASP A 201 -3.42 107.25 -7.50
C ASP A 201 -1.97 107.29 -8.02
N LEU A 202 -1.33 106.11 -8.06
CA LEU A 202 -1.08 105.47 -9.36
C LEU A 202 -0.82 103.96 -9.27
N LEU A 203 -1.56 103.27 -10.13
CA LEU A 203 -1.54 101.86 -10.52
C LEU A 203 -0.15 101.25 -10.78
N ASP A 204 -0.02 100.02 -10.27
CA ASP A 204 0.23 98.78 -11.02
C ASP A 204 1.39 98.75 -12.04
N LYS A 205 2.40 97.92 -11.73
CA LYS A 205 3.12 97.12 -12.74
C LYS A 205 3.96 96.01 -12.09
N LYS A 206 3.51 94.77 -12.35
CA LYS A 206 4.27 93.62 -12.89
C LYS A 206 5.58 93.27 -12.18
N SER A 207 5.61 92.13 -11.49
CA SER A 207 6.02 90.82 -12.03
C SER A 207 7.41 90.86 -12.66
N ASP A 208 8.38 90.27 -11.98
CA ASP A 208 9.23 89.20 -12.51
C ASP A 208 10.36 88.90 -11.52
N SER A 209 10.38 87.68 -10.98
CA SER A 209 11.61 86.99 -10.58
C SER A 209 11.26 85.52 -10.45
N GLU A 210 11.54 84.81 -11.54
CA GLU A 210 11.49 83.37 -11.66
C GLU A 210 12.33 82.68 -10.57
N MET A 211 11.71 81.62 -10.09
CA MET A 211 12.28 80.41 -9.52
C MET A 211 13.42 79.85 -10.39
N ILE A 212 14.50 79.37 -9.75
CA ILE A 212 15.17 78.05 -9.92
C ILE A 212 16.66 78.16 -9.57
N VAL A 213 17.03 77.68 -8.38
CA VAL A 213 18.21 76.88 -7.98
C VAL A 213 17.78 76.32 -6.61
N GLU A 214 17.61 75.03 -6.30
CA GLU A 214 18.30 73.78 -6.63
C GLU A 214 17.33 72.61 -6.35
#